data_AF-A0A2P8GFU6-F1
#
_entry.id   AF-A0A2P8GFU6-F1
#
_cell.length_a   1.000
_cell.length_b   1.000
_cell.length_c   1.000
_cell.angle_alpha   90.00
_cell.angle_beta   90.00
_cell.angle_gamma   90.00
#
_symmetry.space_group_name_H-M   'P 1'
#
loop_
_entity.id
_entity.type
_entity.pdbx_description
1 polymer ?
#
loop_
_entity_poly.entity_id
_entity_poly.type
_entity_poly.pdbx_seq_one_letter_code
_entity_poly.pdbx_strand_id
1 'polypeptide(L)'
;MNSITQYLLAGFLVAAGLQYQAVSKGTRSARQPFPERGFWVAETAPDKKSTVVRYYAHSNHLVSETTEQEVLDIRKLSVRKYLNAKLRKELEKDTTGQSAIKLYEIN
;
A
#
# COMPACT_ATOMS: atom_id res chain seq x y z
N MET A 1 40.27 27.07 37.37
CA MET A 1 39.70 28.18 36.60
C MET A 1 40.15 28.05 35.16
N ASN A 2 39.17 27.88 34.27
CA ASN A 2 39.07 28.23 32.84
C ASN A 2 40.40 28.47 32.07
N SER A 3 40.67 27.89 30.89
CA SER A 3 39.83 27.95 29.70
C SER A 3 40.29 26.95 28.63
N ILE A 4 39.30 26.33 27.99
CA ILE A 4 39.35 25.64 26.69
C ILE A 4 39.78 26.65 25.59
N THR A 5 39.89 26.19 24.33
CA THR A 5 40.05 26.95 23.05
C THR A 5 41.47 27.43 22.74
N GLN A 6 42.12 27.18 21.60
CA GLN A 6 41.88 26.60 20.26
C GLN A 6 43.30 26.16 19.77
N TYR A 7 43.59 25.20 18.87
CA TYR A 7 43.18 25.04 17.49
C TYR A 7 43.68 23.64 17.03
N LEU A 8 42.80 22.64 17.00
CA LEU A 8 43.08 21.39 16.28
C LEU A 8 42.35 21.47 14.94
N LEU A 9 43.01 22.04 13.95
CA LEU A 9 42.52 22.06 12.57
C LEU A 9 43.70 21.85 11.61
N ALA A 10 44.23 20.63 11.56
CA ALA A 10 45.05 20.17 10.45
C ALA A 10 45.01 18.64 10.41
N GLY A 11 44.50 18.07 9.32
CA GLY A 11 44.54 16.63 9.09
C GLY A 11 43.26 16.00 8.53
N PHE A 12 42.46 16.74 7.76
CA PHE A 12 41.48 16.14 6.86
C PHE A 12 42.21 15.77 5.55
N LEU A 13 41.98 14.55 5.05
CA LEU A 13 42.42 13.95 3.77
C LEU A 13 43.55 12.90 3.88
N VAL A 14 43.15 11.68 4.26
CA VAL A 14 43.67 10.48 3.61
C VAL A 14 42.48 9.73 3.03
N ALA A 15 42.39 9.78 1.71
CA ALA A 15 41.46 9.01 0.90
C ALA A 15 41.98 7.58 0.67
N ALA A 16 41.08 6.74 0.13
CA ALA A 16 41.29 5.40 -0.41
C ALA A 16 41.42 4.28 0.64
N GLY A 17 40.71 3.17 0.54
CA GLY A 17 39.82 2.69 -0.50
C GLY A 17 39.37 1.31 -0.07
N LEU A 18 38.19 1.23 0.55
CA LEU A 18 37.48 -0.02 0.74
C LEU A 18 36.19 0.10 -0.05
N GLN A 19 36.31 -0.12 -1.36
CA GLN A 19 35.17 -0.44 -2.21
C GLN A 19 34.69 -1.83 -1.82
N TYR A 20 33.96 -1.92 -0.70
CA TYR A 20 33.07 -3.03 -0.47
C TYR A 20 32.07 -3.01 -1.62
N GLN A 21 32.25 -3.93 -2.56
CA GLN A 21 31.18 -4.35 -3.45
C GLN A 21 30.09 -4.95 -2.57
N ALA A 22 29.26 -4.09 -1.99
CA ALA A 22 27.93 -4.45 -1.59
C ALA A 22 27.22 -4.80 -2.91
N VAL A 23 27.29 -6.08 -3.28
CA VAL A 23 26.32 -6.71 -4.16
C VAL A 23 25.00 -6.48 -3.46
N SER A 24 24.36 -5.35 -3.77
CA SER A 24 22.97 -5.12 -3.46
C SER A 24 22.24 -6.22 -4.21
N LYS A 25 22.00 -7.34 -3.52
CA LYS A 25 20.95 -8.28 -3.91
C LYS A 25 19.73 -7.40 -4.03
N GLY A 26 19.42 -7.01 -5.26
CA GLY A 26 18.23 -6.25 -5.59
C GLY A 26 17.10 -7.01 -4.94
N THR A 27 16.62 -6.48 -3.83
CA THR A 27 15.47 -7.01 -3.13
C THR A 27 14.41 -6.82 -4.18
N ARG A 28 14.06 -7.89 -4.91
CA ARG A 28 12.92 -7.87 -5.81
C ARG A 28 11.82 -7.29 -4.95
N SER A 29 11.43 -6.05 -5.23
CA SER A 29 10.26 -5.45 -4.63
C SER A 29 9.18 -6.46 -4.92
N ALA A 30 8.82 -7.26 -3.91
CA ALA A 30 7.78 -8.26 -4.02
C ALA A 30 6.55 -7.42 -4.27
N ARG A 31 6.22 -7.25 -5.56
CA ARG A 31 5.11 -6.43 -6.02
C ARG A 31 3.93 -6.90 -5.18
N GLN A 32 3.48 -6.02 -4.29
CA GLN A 32 2.40 -6.38 -3.40
C GLN A 32 1.23 -6.82 -4.27
N PRO A 33 0.43 -7.80 -3.85
CA PRO A 33 -0.69 -8.23 -4.66
C PRO A 33 -1.67 -7.06 -4.78
N PHE A 34 -1.74 -6.47 -5.97
CA PHE A 34 -2.72 -5.46 -6.32
C PHE A 34 -3.88 -6.13 -7.05
N PRO A 35 -5.12 -5.68 -6.82
CA PRO A 35 -6.26 -6.17 -7.58
C PRO A 35 -6.11 -5.76 -9.05
N GLU A 36 -6.51 -6.65 -9.97
CA GLU A 36 -6.46 -6.39 -11.42
C GLU A 36 -7.48 -5.33 -11.84
N ARG A 37 -8.60 -5.23 -11.12
CA ARG A 37 -9.70 -4.27 -11.35
C ARG A 37 -10.27 -3.80 -10.01
N GLY A 38 -10.65 -2.52 -9.95
CA GLY A 38 -11.20 -1.91 -8.74
C GLY A 38 -10.18 -1.72 -7.63
N PHE A 39 -10.68 -1.32 -6.46
CA PHE A 39 -9.88 -1.14 -5.26
C PHE A 39 -10.76 -1.31 -4.01
N TRP A 40 -10.13 -1.46 -2.85
CA TRP A 40 -10.84 -1.47 -1.57
C TRP A 40 -10.23 -0.46 -0.62
N VAL A 41 -11.05 0.06 0.28
CA VAL A 41 -10.66 0.97 1.35
C VAL A 41 -11.05 0.32 2.66
N ALA A 42 -10.12 0.26 3.61
CA ALA A 42 -10.36 -0.28 4.93
C ALA A 42 -10.20 0.83 5.97
N GLU A 43 -11.25 1.07 6.75
CA GLU A 43 -11.30 2.07 7.81
C GLU A 43 -11.58 1.38 9.14
N THR A 44 -10.81 1.71 10.17
CA THR A 44 -11.13 1.26 11.52
C THR A 44 -12.35 2.03 12.01
N ALA A 45 -13.37 1.30 12.47
CA ALA A 45 -14.59 1.89 12.96
C ALA A 45 -14.34 2.75 14.22
N PRO A 46 -15.25 3.70 14.54
CA PRO A 46 -15.09 4.58 15.70
C PRO A 46 -14.98 3.83 17.04
N ASP A 47 -15.56 2.63 17.10
CA ASP A 47 -15.51 1.73 18.26
C ASP A 47 -14.13 1.06 18.45
N LYS A 48 -13.21 1.22 17.48
CA LYS A 48 -11.86 0.63 17.41
C LYS A 48 -11.84 -0.90 17.52
N LYS A 49 -12.96 -1.56 17.29
CA LYS A 49 -13.09 -3.03 17.39
C LYS A 49 -13.30 -3.67 16.03
N SER A 50 -13.94 -2.96 15.12
CA SER A 50 -14.27 -3.45 13.79
C SER A 50 -13.56 -2.67 12.68
N THR A 51 -13.51 -3.29 11.50
CA THR A 51 -13.01 -2.64 10.27
C THR A 51 -14.14 -2.58 9.26
N VAL A 52 -14.47 -1.39 8.81
CA VAL A 52 -15.36 -1.19 7.67
C VAL A 52 -14.53 -1.26 6.40
N VAL A 53 -14.88 -2.18 5.51
CA VAL A 53 -14.23 -2.33 4.21
C VAL A 53 -15.22 -1.98 3.12
N ARG A 54 -14.85 -1.01 2.28
CA ARG A 54 -15.59 -0.60 1.08
C ARG A 54 -14.88 -1.10 -0.16
N TYR A 55 -15.62 -1.72 -1.06
CA TYR A 55 -15.14 -2.26 -2.32
C TYR A 55 -15.65 -1.39 -3.46
N TYR A 56 -14.73 -0.91 -4.30
CA TYR A 56 -15.02 -0.02 -5.41
C TYR A 56 -14.63 -0.66 -6.74
N ALA A 57 -15.43 -0.41 -7.77
CA ALA A 57 -15.07 -0.70 -9.14
C ALA A 57 -14.00 0.28 -9.65
N HIS A 58 -13.42 -0.02 -10.81
CA HIS A 58 -12.42 0.87 -11.43
C HIS A 58 -13.01 2.25 -11.77
N SER A 59 -14.32 2.33 -11.98
CA SER A 59 -15.07 3.58 -12.20
C SER A 59 -15.33 4.40 -10.93
N ASN A 60 -14.72 4.06 -9.79
CA ASN A 60 -15.00 4.63 -8.46
C ASN A 60 -16.43 4.41 -7.94
N HIS A 61 -17.22 3.56 -8.61
CA HIS A 61 -18.52 3.13 -8.12
C HIS A 61 -18.38 2.21 -6.91
N LEU A 62 -19.15 2.44 -5.85
CA LEU A 62 -19.19 1.56 -4.68
C LEU A 62 -19.93 0.28 -5.01
N VAL A 63 -19.23 -0.85 -4.96
CA VAL A 63 -19.76 -2.18 -5.27
C VAL A 63 -20.41 -2.79 -4.04
N SER A 64 -19.71 -2.75 -2.91
CA SER A 64 -20.23 -3.25 -1.64
C SER A 64 -19.48 -2.69 -0.44
N GLU A 65 -20.14 -2.74 0.71
CA GLU A 65 -19.57 -2.39 2.01
C GLU A 65 -19.72 -3.59 2.95
N THR A 66 -18.68 -3.90 3.72
CA THR A 66 -18.75 -4.95 4.75
C THR A 66 -18.05 -4.50 6.02
N THR A 67 -18.68 -4.77 7.16
CA THR A 67 -18.06 -4.58 8.48
C THR A 67 -17.49 -5.92 8.96
N GLU A 68 -16.16 -5.97 9.07
CA GLU A 68 -15.43 -7.09 9.65
C GLU A 68 -15.36 -6.88 11.17
N GLN A 69 -15.68 -7.91 11.95
CA GLN A 69 -15.78 -7.81 13.42
C GLN A 69 -14.44 -7.57 14.12
N GLU A 70 -13.33 -7.73 13.40
CA GLU A 70 -11.97 -7.54 13.91
C GLU A 70 -11.26 -6.36 13.24
N VAL A 71 -10.20 -5.86 13.88
CA VAL A 71 -9.31 -4.87 13.27
C VAL A 71 -8.36 -5.55 12.29
N LEU A 72 -8.56 -5.31 11.00
CA LEU A 72 -7.75 -5.89 9.94
C LEU A 72 -6.41 -5.15 9.79
N ASP A 73 -5.30 -5.89 9.86
CA ASP A 73 -3.97 -5.35 9.56
C ASP A 73 -3.64 -5.48 8.07
N ILE A 74 -3.93 -4.43 7.30
CA ILE A 74 -3.72 -4.36 5.85
C ILE A 74 -2.24 -4.47 5.42
N ARG A 75 -1.30 -4.37 6.37
CA ARG A 75 0.13 -4.60 6.08
C ARG A 75 0.44 -6.07 5.86
N LYS A 76 -0.39 -6.98 6.40
CA LYS A 76 -0.23 -8.42 6.25
C LYS A 76 -0.63 -8.89 4.86
N LEU A 77 0.19 -9.74 4.26
CA LEU A 77 -0.06 -10.31 2.93
C LEU A 77 -1.36 -11.13 2.88
N SER A 78 -1.66 -11.90 3.93
CA SER A 78 -2.87 -12.71 4.03
C SER A 78 -4.14 -11.86 3.98
N VAL A 79 -4.17 -10.75 4.72
CA VAL A 79 -5.28 -9.80 4.73
C VAL A 79 -5.49 -9.20 3.34
N ARG A 80 -4.41 -8.73 2.68
CA ARG A 80 -4.53 -8.21 1.31
C ARG A 80 -5.05 -9.25 0.32
N LYS A 81 -4.58 -10.50 0.41
CA LYS A 81 -5.08 -11.60 -0.44
C LYS A 81 -6.57 -11.86 -0.19
N TYR A 82 -7.00 -11.88 1.07
CA TYR A 82 -8.40 -12.02 1.44
C TYR A 82 -9.26 -10.90 0.84
N LEU A 83 -8.85 -9.64 1.03
CA LEU A 83 -9.58 -8.48 0.53
C LEU A 83 -9.62 -8.44 -1.01
N ASN A 84 -8.52 -8.78 -1.68
CA ASN A 84 -8.49 -8.87 -3.15
C ASN A 84 -9.40 -9.99 -3.67
N ALA A 85 -9.43 -11.14 -2.99
CA ALA A 85 -10.32 -12.25 -3.36
C ALA A 85 -11.79 -11.88 -3.17
N LYS A 86 -12.11 -11.17 -2.08
CA LYS A 86 -13.46 -10.67 -1.81
C LYS A 86 -13.87 -9.62 -2.85
N LEU A 87 -13.02 -8.64 -3.13
CA LEU A 87 -13.23 -7.65 -4.19
C LEU A 87 -13.54 -8.31 -5.54
N ARG A 88 -12.77 -9.34 -5.93
CA ARG A 88 -13.01 -10.07 -7.18
C ARG A 88 -14.42 -10.70 -7.23
N LYS A 89 -14.85 -11.35 -6.14
CA LYS A 89 -16.19 -11.95 -6.06
C LYS A 89 -17.29 -10.90 -6.12
N GLU A 90 -17.09 -9.76 -5.49
CA GLU A 90 -18.06 -8.67 -5.48
C GLU A 90 -18.17 -8.02 -6.86
N LEU A 91 -17.05 -7.83 -7.57
CA LEU A 91 -17.03 -7.34 -8.95
C LEU A 91 -17.62 -8.33 -9.97
N GLU A 92 -17.49 -9.63 -9.73
CA GLU A 92 -18.12 -10.66 -10.58
C GLU A 92 -19.65 -10.65 -10.47
N LYS A 93 -20.19 -10.23 -9.30
CA LYS A 93 -21.64 -10.08 -9.08
C LYS A 93 -22.17 -8.75 -9.61
N ASP A 94 -21.37 -7.69 -9.52
CA ASP A 94 -21.77 -6.35 -9.96
C ASP A 94 -21.70 -6.22 -11.49
N THR A 95 -22.84 -6.50 -12.12
CA THR A 95 -23.04 -6.33 -13.58
C THR A 95 -23.19 -4.86 -13.98
N THR A 96 -23.33 -3.94 -13.02
CA THR A 96 -23.57 -2.49 -13.24
C THR A 96 -22.33 -1.76 -13.76
N GLY A 97 -21.13 -2.24 -13.43
CA GLY A 97 -19.88 -1.67 -13.94
C GLY A 97 -19.69 -1.81 -15.45
N GLN A 98 -20.32 -2.82 -16.09
CA GLN A 98 -20.24 -3.01 -17.55
C GLN A 98 -21.20 -2.09 -18.32
N SER A 99 -22.30 -1.65 -17.73
CA SER A 99 -23.28 -0.78 -18.38
C SER A 99 -22.86 0.70 -18.35
N ALA A 100 -22.18 1.15 -17.29
CA ALA A 100 -21.74 2.54 -17.18
C ALA A 100 -20.63 2.93 -18.18
N ILE A 101 -19.76 2.00 -18.57
CA ILE A 101 -18.68 2.26 -19.54
C ILE A 101 -19.25 2.52 -20.94
N LYS A 102 -20.36 1.86 -21.31
CA LYS A 102 -20.96 1.96 -22.65
C LYS A 102 -21.65 3.30 -22.95
N LEU A 103 -22.03 4.07 -21.94
CA LEU A 103 -22.77 5.33 -22.15
C LEU A 103 -21.88 6.48 -22.60
N TYR A 104 -20.56 6.39 -22.41
CA TYR A 104 -19.62 7.44 -22.81
C TYR A 104 -19.00 7.23 -24.20
N GLU A 105 -19.29 6.12 -24.88
CA GLU A 105 -18.82 5.83 -26.24
C GLU A 105 -19.83 6.24 -27.33
N ILE A 106 -20.92 6.92 -26.97
CA ILE A 106 -21.86 7.50 -27.93
C ILE A 106 -21.52 8.98 -28.10
N ASN A 107 -20.58 9.27 -29.00
CA ASN A 107 -20.42 10.57 -29.66
C ASN A 107 -19.79 10.38 -31.04
#